data_AF-A0AAV5VRZ6-F1
#
_entry.id   AF-A0AAV5VRZ6-F1
#
_cell.length_a   1.000
_cell.length_b   1.000
_cell.length_c   1.000
_cell.angle_alpha   90.00
_cell.angle_beta   90.00
_cell.angle_gamma   90.00
#
_symmetry.space_group_name_H-M   'P 1'
#
loop_
_entity.id
_entity.type
_entity.pdbx_description
1 polymer ?
#
loop_
_entity_poly.entity_id
_entity_poly.type
_entity_poly.pdbx_seq_one_letter_code
_entity_poly.pdbx_strand_id
1 'polypeptide(L)'
;MIETAGSMSKSCLICSTPITIPHYGIDACRSCAEFYKRAKVAGKRFVCRQGDFKCVIMKDSKFTCRRCRFDRCVENGMNYEMRVKETEEELTVLKQSPSTSSEPAESILQRIGRLYNASMDRRRNQELQLLQYQPDIEQAPHPSQEIYMSTYSNSIRLFEITF
;
A
#
# COMPACT_ATOMS: atom_id res chain seq x y z
N MET A 1 8.92 35.67 -5.67
CA MET A 1 7.81 35.35 -4.75
C MET A 1 6.68 34.85 -5.64
N ILE A 2 6.48 33.54 -5.73
CA ILE A 2 5.37 32.97 -6.51
C ILE A 2 4.32 32.54 -5.50
N GLU A 3 3.29 33.34 -5.37
CA GLU A 3 2.07 33.00 -4.65
C GLU A 3 1.28 32.01 -5.51
N THR A 4 1.23 30.74 -5.08
CA THR A 4 0.32 29.76 -5.67
C THR A 4 -1.06 29.90 -5.04
N ALA A 5 -2.04 30.13 -5.91
CA ALA A 5 -3.46 30.25 -5.65
C ALA A 5 -4.00 29.21 -4.63
N GLY A 6 -4.92 29.67 -3.80
CA GLY A 6 -5.46 28.96 -2.64
C GLY A 6 -6.02 27.58 -2.96
N SER A 7 -5.37 26.56 -2.41
CA SER A 7 -6.00 25.28 -2.11
C SER A 7 -6.68 25.44 -0.75
N MET A 8 -8.03 25.38 -0.70
CA MET A 8 -8.73 25.17 0.56
C MET A 8 -8.28 23.82 1.12
N SER A 9 -7.32 23.85 2.05
CA SER A 9 -6.82 22.65 2.71
C SER A 9 -7.97 22.03 3.52
N LYS A 10 -8.58 20.98 2.99
CA LYS A 10 -9.60 20.22 3.73
C LYS A 10 -8.94 19.56 4.94
N SER A 11 -9.65 19.52 6.05
CA SER A 11 -9.16 18.89 7.28
C SER A 11 -10.07 17.74 7.68
N CYS A 12 -9.49 16.69 8.26
CA CYS A 12 -10.21 15.55 8.77
C CYS A 12 -11.21 15.98 9.85
N LEU A 13 -12.50 15.73 9.66
CA LEU A 13 -13.57 16.03 10.61
C LEU A 13 -13.44 15.30 11.95
N ILE A 14 -12.58 14.26 12.00
CA ILE A 14 -12.38 13.41 13.17
C ILE A 14 -11.18 13.84 14.02
N CYS A 15 -10.05 14.18 13.39
CA CYS A 15 -8.79 14.45 14.10
C CYS A 15 -8.03 15.69 13.60
N SER A 16 -8.65 16.48 12.72
CA SER A 16 -8.15 17.75 12.18
C SER A 16 -6.85 17.68 11.37
N THR A 17 -6.33 16.47 11.09
CA THR A 17 -5.21 16.28 10.16
C THR A 17 -5.60 16.81 8.77
N PRO A 18 -4.72 17.55 8.08
CA PRO A 18 -4.93 17.94 6.68
C PRO A 18 -5.17 16.72 5.78
N ILE A 19 -6.10 16.84 4.84
CA ILE A 19 -6.44 15.78 3.89
C ILE A 19 -6.46 16.33 2.46
N THR A 20 -6.13 15.45 1.52
CA THR A 20 -6.27 15.71 0.08
C THR A 20 -7.49 15.00 -0.50
N ILE A 21 -7.86 13.84 0.06
CA ILE A 21 -8.90 12.96 -0.46
C ILE A 21 -9.86 12.55 0.68
N PRO A 22 -11.19 12.61 0.48
CA PRO A 22 -12.17 12.13 1.43
C PRO A 22 -12.24 10.59 1.46
N HIS A 23 -12.74 10.02 2.56
CA HIS A 23 -12.89 8.57 2.71
C HIS A 23 -14.26 8.22 3.30
N TYR A 24 -14.91 7.21 2.72
CA TYR A 24 -16.20 6.67 3.20
C TYR A 24 -17.31 7.73 3.32
N GLY A 25 -17.36 8.65 2.36
CA GLY A 25 -18.40 9.67 2.24
C GLY A 25 -18.17 10.96 3.04
N ILE A 26 -17.05 11.09 3.75
CA ILE A 26 -16.76 12.27 4.56
C ILE A 26 -15.29 12.72 4.43
N ASP A 27 -15.02 13.96 4.80
CA ASP A 27 -13.66 14.51 4.91
C ASP A 27 -12.94 13.85 6.10
N ALA A 28 -12.29 12.71 5.84
CA ALA A 28 -11.54 11.95 6.83
C ALA A 28 -10.16 11.56 6.31
N CYS A 29 -9.16 11.60 7.18
CA CYS A 29 -7.81 11.14 6.83
C CYS A 29 -7.74 9.60 6.77
N ARG A 30 -6.72 9.09 6.05
CA ARG A 30 -6.46 7.65 5.89
C ARG A 30 -6.45 6.87 7.21
N SER A 31 -5.88 7.46 8.27
CA SER A 31 -5.80 6.77 9.57
C SER A 31 -7.16 6.62 10.24
N CYS A 32 -8.05 7.62 10.12
CA CYS A 32 -9.42 7.55 10.64
C CYS A 32 -10.30 6.61 9.81
N ALA A 33 -10.13 6.60 8.49
CA ALA A 33 -10.80 5.67 7.59
C ALA A 33 -10.46 4.21 7.93
N GLU A 34 -9.17 3.90 8.04
CA GLU A 34 -8.71 2.54 8.36
C GLU A 34 -9.12 2.11 9.78
N PHE A 35 -9.06 3.04 10.75
CA PHE A 35 -9.58 2.80 12.09
C PHE A 35 -11.07 2.43 12.07
N TYR A 36 -11.89 3.21 11.37
CA TYR A 36 -13.33 2.98 11.27
C TYR A 36 -13.66 1.65 10.61
N LYS A 37 -13.01 1.34 9.48
CA LYS A 37 -13.16 0.04 8.80
C LYS A 37 -12.89 -1.13 9.74
N ARG A 38 -11.75 -1.12 10.44
CA ARG A 38 -11.39 -2.19 11.40
C ARG A 38 -12.39 -2.30 12.54
N ALA A 39 -12.84 -1.17 13.08
CA ALA A 39 -13.81 -1.13 14.16
C ALA A 39 -15.18 -1.69 13.72
N LYS A 40 -15.65 -1.28 12.53
CA LYS A 40 -16.94 -1.71 11.95
C LYS A 40 -16.93 -3.20 11.61
N VAL A 41 -15.90 -3.68 10.91
CA VAL A 41 -15.76 -5.11 10.53
C VAL A 41 -15.67 -6.00 11.77
N ALA A 42 -14.92 -5.58 12.79
CA ALA A 42 -14.77 -6.38 14.00
C ALA A 42 -15.97 -6.29 14.96
N GLY A 43 -16.96 -5.42 14.70
CA GLY A 43 -18.12 -5.22 15.58
C GLY A 43 -17.76 -4.83 17.01
N LYS A 44 -16.59 -4.19 17.23
CA LYS A 44 -16.06 -3.97 18.57
C LYS A 44 -16.82 -2.87 19.30
N ARG A 45 -17.21 -3.15 20.55
CA ARG A 45 -17.70 -2.14 21.49
C ARG A 45 -16.53 -1.57 22.28
N PHE A 46 -16.25 -0.28 22.07
CA PHE A 46 -15.22 0.42 22.83
C PHE A 46 -15.82 1.02 24.12
N VAL A 47 -15.01 1.07 25.17
CA VAL A 47 -15.33 1.75 26.43
C VAL A 47 -14.61 3.09 26.46
N CYS A 48 -15.31 4.16 26.86
CA CYS A 48 -14.69 5.44 27.14
C CYS A 48 -14.03 5.40 28.52
N ARG A 49 -12.72 5.64 28.61
CA ARG A 49 -12.00 5.65 29.89
C ARG A 49 -12.35 6.86 30.77
N GLN A 50 -12.74 7.98 30.16
CA GLN A 50 -13.14 9.19 30.88
C GLN A 50 -14.61 9.16 31.31
N GLY A 51 -15.43 8.27 30.75
CA GLY A 51 -16.85 8.13 31.08
C GLY A 51 -17.77 9.24 30.56
N ASP A 52 -17.23 10.37 30.12
CA ASP A 52 -17.98 11.56 29.66
C ASP A 52 -18.35 11.55 28.16
N PHE A 53 -17.80 10.59 27.41
CA PHE A 53 -17.94 10.45 25.94
C PHE A 53 -17.52 11.71 25.13
N LYS A 54 -16.75 12.63 25.73
CA LYS A 54 -16.37 13.92 25.11
C LYS A 54 -14.86 14.07 24.94
N CYS A 55 -14.14 12.96 24.87
CA CYS A 55 -12.69 12.97 24.71
C CYS A 55 -12.27 13.69 23.42
N VAL A 56 -11.33 14.62 23.54
CA VAL A 56 -10.77 15.35 22.41
C VAL A 56 -9.91 14.42 21.54
N ILE A 57 -10.16 14.43 20.23
CA ILE A 57 -9.46 13.61 19.24
C ILE A 57 -8.59 14.54 18.38
N MET A 58 -7.26 14.42 18.52
CA MET A 58 -6.25 15.18 17.76
C MET A 58 -5.17 14.23 17.27
N LYS A 59 -4.46 14.60 16.20
CA LYS A 59 -3.39 13.79 15.59
C LYS A 59 -2.29 13.43 16.59
N ASP A 60 -1.88 14.38 17.42
CA ASP A 60 -0.71 14.25 18.29
C ASP A 60 -1.05 13.77 19.71
N SER A 61 -2.29 13.33 19.95
CA SER A 61 -2.66 12.80 21.26
C SER A 61 -2.13 11.36 21.41
N LYS A 62 -1.09 11.21 22.25
CA LYS A 62 -0.48 9.91 22.60
C LYS A 62 -1.52 8.88 23.10
N PHE A 63 -2.65 9.36 23.62
CA PHE A 63 -3.75 8.54 24.13
C PHE A 63 -5.10 8.98 23.57
N THR A 64 -5.38 8.62 22.32
CA THR A 64 -6.70 8.87 21.72
C THR A 64 -7.75 7.87 22.22
N CYS A 65 -8.90 8.35 22.72
CA CYS A 65 -10.00 7.48 23.15
C CYS A 65 -10.66 6.78 21.95
N ARG A 66 -10.55 5.44 21.88
CA ARG A 66 -11.12 4.64 20.78
C ARG A 66 -12.64 4.73 20.70
N ARG A 67 -13.33 4.84 21.83
CA ARG A 67 -14.79 4.99 21.87
C ARG A 67 -15.21 6.30 21.22
N CYS A 68 -14.76 7.43 21.77
CA CYS A 68 -15.11 8.75 21.25
C CYS A 68 -14.63 8.94 19.80
N ARG A 69 -13.49 8.36 19.40
CA ARG A 69 -13.04 8.38 18.00
C ARG A 69 -14.01 7.64 17.07
N PHE A 70 -14.51 6.48 17.48
CA PHE A 70 -15.45 5.69 16.68
C PHE A 70 -16.81 6.36 16.61
N ASP A 71 -17.32 6.83 17.76
CA ASP A 71 -18.60 7.55 17.84
C ASP A 71 -18.57 8.79 16.93
N ARG A 72 -17.49 9.57 16.98
CA ARG A 72 -17.30 10.73 16.08
C ARG A 72 -17.30 10.33 14.60
N CYS A 73 -16.73 9.18 14.22
CA CYS A 73 -16.82 8.69 12.84
C CYS A 73 -18.28 8.41 12.44
N VAL A 74 -19.05 7.76 13.30
CA VAL A 74 -20.45 7.43 13.05
C VAL A 74 -21.32 8.70 13.00
N GLU A 75 -21.14 9.62 13.95
CA GLU A 75 -21.87 10.89 14.03
C GLU A 75 -21.66 11.78 12.80
N ASN A 76 -20.46 11.76 12.22
CA ASN A 76 -20.17 12.51 11.00
C ASN A 76 -20.69 11.80 9.73
N GLY A 77 -21.31 10.62 9.85
CA GLY A 77 -21.89 9.90 8.71
C GLY A 77 -20.90 9.04 7.93
N MET A 78 -19.76 8.67 8.52
CA MET A 78 -18.82 7.77 7.86
C MET A 78 -19.47 6.41 7.61
N ASN A 79 -19.51 5.95 6.36
CA ASN A 79 -20.16 4.69 6.00
C ASN A 79 -19.28 3.82 5.11
N TYR A 80 -18.83 2.68 5.65
CA TYR A 80 -18.00 1.71 4.94
C TYR A 80 -18.79 0.92 3.88
N GLU A 81 -20.12 0.84 4.02
CA GLU A 81 -21.00 0.09 3.12
C GLU A 81 -21.43 0.92 1.91
N MET A 82 -21.10 2.22 1.86
CA MET A 82 -21.32 3.02 0.65
C MET A 82 -20.39 2.52 -0.46
N ARG A 83 -20.96 1.69 -1.35
CA ARG A 83 -20.44 1.56 -2.72
C ARG A 83 -20.63 2.91 -3.38
N VAL A 84 -19.53 3.62 -3.58
CA VAL A 84 -19.55 4.86 -4.37
C VAL A 84 -20.06 4.48 -5.76
N LYS A 85 -21.24 4.99 -6.14
CA LYS A 85 -21.66 5.03 -7.53
C LYS A 85 -20.84 6.14 -8.17
N GLU A 86 -19.58 5.85 -8.47
CA GLU A 86 -18.70 6.81 -9.15
C GLU A 86 -19.22 6.93 -10.59
N THR A 87 -19.82 8.08 -10.91
CA THR A 87 -19.99 8.49 -12.30
C THR A 87 -18.62 8.49 -12.95
N GLU A 88 -18.55 7.95 -14.16
CA GLU A 88 -17.34 7.43 -14.82
C GLU A 88 -16.23 8.47 -15.12
N GLU A 89 -16.40 9.74 -14.76
CA GLU A 89 -15.59 10.85 -15.28
C GLU A 89 -14.31 11.16 -14.48
N GLU A 90 -14.20 10.81 -13.18
CA GLU A 90 -13.02 11.19 -12.35
C GLU A 90 -11.97 10.07 -12.14
N LEU A 91 -12.20 8.86 -12.65
CA LEU A 91 -11.31 7.71 -12.44
C LEU A 91 -10.17 7.55 -13.45
N THR A 92 -10.12 8.39 -14.49
CA THR A 92 -9.22 8.21 -15.64
C THR A 92 -7.75 8.58 -15.37
N VAL A 93 -7.44 9.28 -14.27
CA VAL A 93 -6.07 9.77 -14.02
C VAL A 93 -5.26 8.89 -13.04
N LEU A 94 -5.90 8.06 -12.19
CA LEU A 94 -5.20 7.23 -11.20
C LEU A 94 -5.17 5.73 -11.54
N LYS A 95 -5.75 5.31 -12.67
CA LYS A 95 -5.81 3.89 -13.10
C LYS A 95 -4.92 3.59 -14.31
N GLN A 96 -3.76 4.21 -14.44
CA GLN A 96 -2.68 3.61 -15.25
C GLN A 96 -2.00 2.49 -14.46
N SER A 97 -2.79 1.45 -14.16
CA SER A 97 -2.28 0.09 -14.00
C SER A 97 -2.85 -0.69 -15.19
N PRO A 98 -2.03 -1.41 -15.97
CA PRO A 98 -2.53 -2.12 -17.14
C PRO A 98 -3.44 -3.27 -16.69
N SER A 99 -4.75 -3.04 -16.73
CA SER A 99 -5.77 -4.09 -16.65
C SER A 99 -6.45 -4.17 -18.01
N THR A 100 -5.80 -4.87 -18.94
CA THR A 100 -6.43 -5.37 -20.16
C THR A 100 -6.02 -6.83 -20.34
N SER A 101 -6.88 -7.76 -19.91
CA SER A 101 -7.17 -8.99 -20.65
C SER A 101 -8.18 -9.82 -19.87
N SER A 102 -9.21 -10.24 -20.58
CA SER A 102 -10.25 -11.19 -20.22
C SER A 102 -9.70 -12.59 -19.91
N GLU A 103 -9.07 -12.78 -18.75
CA GLU A 103 -8.59 -14.10 -18.32
C GLU A 103 -9.21 -14.49 -16.96
N PRO A 104 -9.47 -15.78 -16.72
CA PRO A 104 -10.11 -16.26 -15.50
C PRO A 104 -9.29 -15.84 -14.27
N ALA A 105 -9.99 -15.53 -13.18
CA ALA A 105 -9.39 -15.06 -11.94
C ALA A 105 -8.37 -16.08 -11.42
N GLU A 106 -7.10 -15.79 -11.68
CA GLU A 106 -5.99 -16.65 -11.32
C GLU A 106 -5.89 -16.82 -9.79
N SER A 107 -5.68 -18.06 -9.35
CA SER A 107 -5.39 -18.35 -7.94
C SER A 107 -4.15 -17.61 -7.46
N ILE A 108 -4.17 -17.13 -6.21
CA ILE A 108 -3.02 -16.48 -5.57
C ILE A 108 -1.77 -17.36 -5.68
N LEU A 109 -1.90 -18.68 -5.51
CA LEU A 109 -0.77 -19.61 -5.63
C LEU A 109 -0.19 -19.65 -7.04
N GLN A 110 -1.05 -19.60 -8.05
CA GLN A 110 -0.65 -19.61 -9.45
C GLN A 110 0.04 -18.30 -9.83
N ARG A 111 -0.46 -17.17 -9.29
CA ARG A 111 0.19 -15.86 -9.45
C ARG A 111 1.58 -15.83 -8.81
N ILE A 112 1.69 -16.35 -7.60
CA ILE A 112 2.99 -16.46 -6.89
C ILE A 112 3.95 -17.33 -7.70
N GLY A 113 3.50 -18.49 -8.18
CA GLY A 113 4.31 -19.39 -9.00
C GLY A 113 4.82 -18.71 -10.28
N ARG A 114 3.93 -18.02 -11.02
CA ARG A 114 4.33 -17.30 -12.24
C ARG A 114 5.34 -16.21 -11.97
N LEU A 115 5.11 -15.40 -10.93
CA LEU A 115 6.02 -14.29 -10.58
C LEU A 115 7.39 -14.81 -10.11
N TYR A 116 7.41 -15.92 -9.37
CA TYR A 116 8.63 -16.61 -8.99
C TYR A 116 9.40 -17.08 -10.21
N ASN A 117 8.75 -17.82 -11.13
CA ASN A 117 9.39 -18.33 -12.35
C ASN A 117 9.93 -17.18 -13.21
N ALA A 118 9.14 -16.14 -13.45
CA ALA A 118 9.59 -14.97 -14.20
C ALA A 118 10.79 -14.25 -13.52
N SER A 119 10.87 -14.28 -12.19
CA SER A 119 12.01 -13.76 -11.44
C SER A 119 13.27 -14.63 -11.58
N MET A 120 13.09 -15.96 -11.63
CA MET A 120 14.17 -16.90 -11.90
C MET A 120 14.70 -16.71 -13.33
N ASP A 121 13.82 -16.60 -14.32
CA ASP A 121 14.21 -16.41 -15.73
C ASP A 121 15.00 -15.12 -15.96
N ARG A 122 14.58 -14.01 -15.31
CA ARG A 122 15.32 -12.74 -15.37
C ARG A 122 16.73 -12.88 -14.82
N ARG A 123 16.88 -13.54 -13.66
CA ARG A 123 18.19 -13.80 -13.06
C ARG A 123 19.05 -14.66 -13.97
N ARG A 124 18.51 -15.76 -14.48
CA ARG A 124 19.21 -16.66 -15.42
C ARG A 124 19.71 -15.92 -16.65
N ASN A 125 18.89 -15.05 -17.23
CA ASN A 125 19.27 -14.27 -18.41
C ASN A 125 20.41 -13.29 -18.11
N GLN A 126 20.43 -12.67 -16.93
CA GLN A 126 21.53 -11.80 -16.51
C GLN A 126 22.82 -12.58 -16.32
N GLU A 127 22.77 -13.75 -15.69
CA GLU A 127 23.94 -14.62 -15.51
C GLU A 127 24.50 -15.12 -16.85
N LEU A 128 23.63 -15.50 -17.80
CA LEU A 128 24.05 -15.88 -19.16
C LEU A 128 24.73 -14.72 -19.89
N GLN A 129 24.21 -13.49 -19.74
CA GLN A 129 24.88 -12.31 -20.28
C GLN A 129 26.26 -12.12 -19.66
N LEU A 130 26.39 -12.26 -18.34
CA LEU A 130 27.68 -12.13 -17.66
C LEU A 130 28.70 -13.18 -18.13
N LEU A 131 28.27 -14.43 -18.31
CA LEU A 131 29.09 -15.51 -18.87
C LEU A 131 29.58 -15.20 -20.29
N GLN A 132 28.76 -14.52 -21.11
CA GLN A 132 29.18 -14.07 -22.44
C GLN A 132 30.30 -13.03 -22.38
N TYR A 133 30.29 -12.14 -21.39
CA TYR A 133 31.32 -11.11 -21.22
C TYR A 133 32.59 -11.61 -20.51
N GLN A 134 32.49 -12.69 -19.72
CA GLN A 134 33.60 -13.24 -18.96
C GLN A 134 33.60 -14.78 -19.05
N PRO A 135 34.22 -15.35 -20.10
CA PRO A 135 34.21 -16.79 -20.35
C PRO A 135 35.02 -17.61 -19.34
N ASP A 136 35.91 -16.98 -18.57
CA ASP A 136 36.80 -17.66 -17.61
C ASP A 136 36.18 -17.84 -16.22
N ILE A 137 34.88 -17.55 -16.05
CA ILE A 137 34.23 -17.66 -14.74
C ILE A 137 33.85 -19.12 -14.46
N GLU A 138 34.45 -19.68 -13.41
CA GLU A 138 34.10 -21.01 -12.91
C GLU A 138 32.66 -21.04 -12.39
N GLN A 139 31.86 -21.91 -13.00
CA GLN A 139 30.48 -22.16 -12.58
C GLN A 139 30.49 -23.10 -11.37
N ALA A 140 29.86 -22.71 -10.27
CA ALA A 140 29.69 -23.60 -9.13
C ALA A 140 28.61 -24.65 -9.45
N PRO A 141 28.91 -25.96 -9.31
CA PRO A 141 27.92 -27.00 -9.58
C PRO A 141 26.86 -27.00 -8.46
N HIS A 142 25.59 -26.81 -8.83
CA HIS A 142 24.44 -26.97 -7.94
C HIS A 142 23.61 -28.22 -8.33
N PRO A 143 23.05 -28.98 -7.36
CA PRO A 143 22.28 -30.21 -7.61
C PRO A 143 21.07 -30.09 -8.55
N SER A 144 20.58 -28.88 -8.85
CA SER A 144 19.47 -28.64 -9.80
C SER A 144 19.89 -28.15 -11.20
N GLN A 145 21.19 -28.03 -11.49
CA GLN A 145 21.72 -27.41 -12.74
C GLN A 145 21.16 -26.00 -13.03
N GLU A 146 20.80 -25.27 -11.98
CA GLU A 146 20.53 -23.83 -12.07
C GLU A 146 21.87 -23.10 -11.98
N ILE A 147 22.16 -22.27 -12.99
CA ILE A 147 23.35 -21.44 -13.04
C ILE A 147 23.32 -20.54 -11.79
N TYR A 148 24.42 -20.49 -11.05
CA TYR A 148 24.67 -19.47 -10.03
C TYR A 148 26.13 -19.07 -10.15
N MET A 149 26.40 -17.82 -10.52
CA MET A 149 27.77 -17.30 -10.55
C MET A 149 28.19 -16.95 -9.12
N SER A 150 29.09 -17.73 -8.52
CA SER A 150 29.41 -17.66 -7.08
C SER A 150 30.64 -16.83 -6.74
N THR A 151 30.91 -15.72 -7.44
CA THR A 151 31.99 -14.81 -7.05
C THR A 151 31.46 -13.56 -6.35
N TYR A 152 32.08 -13.21 -5.22
CA TYR A 152 31.74 -12.05 -4.39
C TYR A 152 31.76 -10.72 -5.16
N SER A 153 32.59 -10.60 -6.20
CA SER A 153 32.65 -9.42 -7.06
C SER A 153 31.40 -9.24 -7.93
N ASN A 154 30.71 -10.32 -8.28
CA ASN A 154 29.53 -10.28 -9.14
C ASN A 154 28.24 -9.97 -8.36
N SER A 155 28.15 -10.35 -7.09
CA SER A 155 27.00 -9.97 -6.25
C SER A 155 26.92 -8.45 -6.08
N ILE A 156 28.06 -7.76 -5.93
CA ILE A 156 28.09 -6.29 -5.82
C ILE A 156 27.54 -5.61 -7.08
N ARG A 157 27.91 -6.09 -8.28
CA ARG A 157 27.41 -5.55 -9.55
C ARG A 157 25.93 -5.87 -9.81
N LEU A 158 25.48 -7.07 -9.46
CA LEU A 158 24.08 -7.48 -9.61
C LEU A 158 23.12 -6.72 -8.69
N PHE A 159 23.58 -6.30 -7.51
CA PHE A 159 22.75 -5.59 -6.53
C PHE A 159 22.98 -4.07 -6.52
N GLU A 160 23.76 -3.53 -7.46
CA GLU A 160 24.10 -2.10 -7.55
C GLU A 160 24.56 -1.49 -6.20
N ILE A 161 25.22 -2.29 -5.36
CA ILE A 161 25.67 -1.84 -4.05
C ILE A 161 26.90 -0.96 -4.29
N THR A 162 26.70 0.35 -4.20
CA THR A 162 27.76 1.35 -4.26
C THR A 162 28.17 1.73 -2.83
N PHE A 163 29.48 1.83 -2.58
CA PHE A 163 30.05 2.31 -1.32
C PHE A 163 30.43 3.79 -1.46
#